data_AF-A0A2V8U0S7-F1
#
_entry.id   AF-A0A2V8U0S7-F1
#
_cell.length_a   1.000
_cell.length_b   1.000
_cell.length_c   1.000
_cell.angle_alpha   90.00
_cell.angle_beta   90.00
_cell.angle_gamma   90.00
#
_symmetry.space_group_name_H-M   'P 1'
#
loop_
_entity.id
_entity.type
_entity.pdbx_description
1 polymer ?
#
loop_
_entity_poly.entity_id
_entity_poly.type
_entity_poly.pdbx_seq_one_letter_code
_entity_poly.pdbx_strand_id
1 'polypeptide(L)'
;MTITPTLRSTEPGAIVYGPIIESAENQDFFGALFGDVSGNWRPPICSPASAPLAAPSAPSSLMAGTSVATVAGTSGRITLPTLTARPGDFIQVPVQTQGVTEAVSFYLDLRFDPLVIALRSVDPGLAASGLALTANPNDPGRARLALYGTSPIGVDGSIAILTFEVVGKVGKKTVLSLPAVTVNEGRIPVTIQEGSVQVRPAHVAR
;
A
#
# COMPACT_ATOMS: atom_id res chain seq x y z
N MET A 1 -35.26 -11.60 33.83
CA MET A 1 -35.44 -13.05 33.57
C MET A 1 -34.08 -13.61 33.22
N THR A 2 -33.50 -14.42 34.10
CA THR A 2 -32.12 -14.91 33.97
C THR A 2 -32.07 -16.03 32.95
N ILE A 3 -31.32 -15.84 31.87
CA ILE A 3 -31.04 -16.89 30.88
C ILE A 3 -29.58 -17.31 31.05
N THR A 4 -29.37 -18.52 31.57
CA THR A 4 -28.08 -19.19 31.62
C THR A 4 -27.82 -19.86 30.26
N PRO A 5 -26.82 -19.43 29.48
CA PRO A 5 -26.56 -20.06 28.18
C PRO A 5 -25.85 -21.41 28.38
N THR A 6 -26.53 -22.49 27.99
CA THR A 6 -25.90 -23.80 27.81
C THR A 6 -25.04 -23.78 26.56
N LEU A 7 -23.73 -23.71 26.73
CA LEU A 7 -22.77 -23.79 25.62
C LEU A 7 -22.70 -25.22 25.07
N ARG A 8 -23.47 -25.53 24.02
CA ARG A 8 -23.12 -26.60 23.07
C ARG A 8 -23.52 -26.23 21.63
N SER A 9 -22.47 -26.12 20.80
CA SER A 9 -22.39 -26.53 19.39
C SER A 9 -23.23 -25.79 18.32
N THR A 10 -22.57 -24.88 17.60
CA THR A 10 -22.70 -24.66 16.13
C THR A 10 -24.08 -24.38 15.53
N GLU A 11 -25.00 -23.72 16.25
CA GLU A 11 -26.08 -22.98 15.60
C GLU A 11 -25.63 -21.54 15.31
N PRO A 12 -25.87 -20.99 14.11
CA PRO A 12 -25.77 -19.55 13.89
C PRO A 12 -26.78 -18.88 14.83
N GLY A 13 -26.30 -18.25 15.90
CA GLY A 13 -27.16 -17.44 16.77
C GLY A 13 -27.77 -16.30 15.94
N ALA A 14 -29.10 -16.23 15.89
CA ALA A 14 -29.80 -15.12 15.28
C ALA A 14 -30.13 -14.08 16.36
N ILE A 15 -29.65 -12.85 16.19
CA ILE A 15 -30.13 -11.72 16.98
C ILE A 15 -31.36 -11.17 16.25
N VAL A 16 -32.55 -11.37 16.82
CA VAL A 16 -33.80 -10.86 16.27
C VAL A 16 -34.25 -9.69 17.13
N TYR A 17 -34.24 -8.48 16.57
CA TYR A 17 -34.85 -7.32 17.19
C TYR A 17 -36.32 -7.24 16.75
N GLY A 18 -37.24 -7.07 17.71
CA GLY A 18 -38.62 -6.72 17.40
C GLY A 18 -38.69 -5.35 16.71
N PRO A 19 -39.74 -5.07 15.92
CA PRO A 19 -39.91 -3.77 15.30
C PRO A 19 -39.98 -2.67 16.37
N ILE A 20 -39.08 -1.71 16.26
CA ILE A 20 -38.99 -0.56 17.16
C ILE A 20 -40.00 0.49 16.66
N ILE A 21 -41.06 0.75 17.43
CA ILE A 21 -42.10 1.74 17.10
C ILE A 21 -41.91 3.09 17.82
N GLU A 22 -40.86 3.21 18.66
CA GLU A 22 -40.45 4.41 19.39
C GLU A 22 -38.96 4.37 19.75
N SER A 23 -38.33 5.48 20.14
CA SER A 23 -36.90 5.51 20.48
C SER A 23 -36.57 4.54 21.63
N ALA A 24 -35.57 3.67 21.42
CA ALA A 24 -35.07 2.76 22.46
C ALA A 24 -33.70 3.24 22.98
N GLU A 25 -33.60 3.48 24.28
CA GLU A 25 -32.35 3.83 24.96
C GLU A 25 -31.70 2.59 25.60
N ASN A 26 -30.43 2.69 25.99
CA ASN A 26 -29.67 1.64 26.70
C ASN A 26 -29.53 0.28 25.96
N GLN A 27 -29.27 0.34 24.65
CA GLN A 27 -28.99 -0.83 23.81
C GLN A 27 -27.48 -1.06 23.69
N ASP A 28 -27.02 -2.27 24.00
CA ASP A 28 -25.62 -2.66 23.87
C ASP A 28 -25.36 -3.21 22.46
N PHE A 29 -24.85 -2.37 21.57
CA PHE A 29 -24.44 -2.80 20.23
C PHE A 29 -22.93 -3.02 20.14
N PHE A 30 -22.53 -4.20 19.65
CA PHE A 30 -21.18 -4.42 19.13
C PHE A 30 -21.19 -4.21 17.62
N GLY A 31 -20.68 -3.06 17.18
CA GLY A 31 -20.46 -2.80 15.77
C GLY A 31 -19.13 -3.42 15.32
N ALA A 32 -19.18 -4.49 14.54
CA ALA A 32 -18.03 -4.91 13.75
C ALA A 32 -18.17 -4.30 12.35
N LEU A 33 -17.23 -3.46 11.95
CA LEU A 33 -17.22 -2.91 10.60
C LEU A 33 -16.89 -4.04 9.61
N PHE A 34 -17.87 -4.47 8.83
CA PHE A 34 -17.66 -5.37 7.70
C PHE A 34 -17.69 -4.57 6.41
N GLY A 35 -16.51 -4.29 5.84
CA GLY A 35 -16.34 -3.50 4.63
C GLY A 35 -14.90 -3.01 4.48
N ASP A 36 -14.58 -2.45 3.32
CA ASP A 36 -13.33 -1.74 3.09
C ASP A 36 -13.36 -0.38 3.82
N VAL A 37 -12.38 -0.15 4.70
CA VAL A 37 -12.23 1.05 5.54
C VAL A 37 -12.01 2.32 4.71
N SER A 38 -11.75 2.19 3.40
CA SER A 38 -11.46 3.27 2.47
C SER A 38 -12.66 4.14 2.07
N GLY A 39 -13.90 3.74 2.40
CA GLY A 39 -15.13 4.43 2.01
C GLY A 39 -15.54 4.24 0.55
N ASN A 40 -14.93 3.28 -0.17
CA ASN A 40 -15.17 3.02 -1.60
C ASN A 40 -16.12 1.83 -1.85
N TRP A 41 -16.99 1.51 -0.90
CA TRP A 41 -17.91 0.38 -1.05
C TRP A 41 -19.01 0.70 -2.08
N ARG A 42 -19.05 -0.07 -3.17
CA ARG A 42 -20.20 -0.13 -4.09
C ARG A 42 -20.89 -1.47 -3.88
N PRO A 43 -22.21 -1.51 -3.61
CA PRO A 43 -22.91 -2.78 -3.50
C PRO A 43 -22.77 -3.56 -4.81
N PRO A 44 -22.58 -4.89 -4.77
CA PRO A 44 -22.66 -5.70 -5.98
C PRO A 44 -24.03 -5.46 -6.62
N ILE A 45 -24.02 -5.13 -7.90
CA ILE A 45 -25.20 -4.74 -8.68
C ILE A 45 -26.12 -5.96 -8.73
N CYS A 46 -27.11 -6.02 -7.86
CA CYS A 46 -28.21 -6.94 -8.04
C CYS A 46 -29.00 -6.40 -9.25
N SER A 47 -28.96 -7.11 -10.38
CA SER A 47 -29.81 -6.79 -11.54
C SER A 47 -31.25 -6.59 -11.06
N PRO A 48 -31.93 -5.50 -11.43
CA PRO A 48 -33.35 -5.42 -11.15
C PRO A 48 -34.07 -6.46 -12.00
N ALA A 49 -34.86 -7.30 -11.33
CA ALA A 49 -35.93 -8.02 -11.99
C ALA A 49 -36.90 -7.00 -12.62
N SER A 50 -37.48 -7.41 -13.75
CA SER A 50 -38.35 -6.68 -14.67
C SER A 50 -39.27 -5.63 -14.03
N ALA A 51 -39.37 -4.48 -14.72
CA ALA A 51 -40.15 -3.30 -14.37
C ALA A 51 -41.58 -3.56 -13.86
N PRO A 52 -42.10 -2.63 -13.04
CA PRO A 52 -43.46 -2.16 -13.25
C PRO A 52 -43.59 -0.62 -13.35
N LEU A 53 -44.41 -0.23 -14.32
CA LEU A 53 -45.29 0.94 -14.47
C LEU A 53 -44.91 2.29 -13.83
N ALA A 54 -44.91 3.31 -14.68
CA ALA A 54 -44.56 4.70 -14.42
C ALA A 54 -45.32 5.36 -13.25
N ALA A 55 -44.57 6.10 -12.42
CA ALA A 55 -45.06 7.11 -11.48
C ALA A 55 -44.64 8.52 -11.98
N PRO A 56 -45.41 9.58 -11.68
CA PRO A 56 -45.25 10.89 -12.31
C PRO A 56 -43.97 11.59 -11.87
N SER A 57 -43.41 12.37 -12.81
CA SER A 57 -42.16 13.13 -12.67
C SER A 57 -42.19 14.12 -11.51
N ALA A 58 -41.48 13.78 -10.43
CA ALA A 58 -40.96 14.76 -9.49
C ALA A 58 -39.66 15.36 -10.07
N PRO A 59 -39.42 16.68 -9.94
CA PRO A 59 -38.22 17.31 -10.48
C PRO A 59 -36.99 16.75 -9.76
N SER A 60 -36.10 16.11 -10.52
CA SER A 60 -34.78 15.71 -10.07
C SER A 60 -34.00 16.95 -9.63
N SER A 61 -34.02 17.27 -8.34
CA SER A 61 -32.93 18.02 -7.74
C SER A 61 -31.71 17.10 -7.76
N LEU A 62 -30.93 17.21 -8.83
CA LEU A 62 -29.59 16.66 -8.95
C LEU A 62 -28.78 17.25 -7.81
N MET A 63 -28.76 16.59 -6.64
CA MET A 63 -27.69 16.80 -5.68
C MET A 63 -26.44 16.40 -6.43
N ALA A 64 -25.65 17.41 -6.83
CA ALA A 64 -24.33 17.24 -7.37
C ALA A 64 -23.54 16.47 -6.32
N GLY A 65 -23.55 15.14 -6.44
CA GLY A 65 -22.47 14.32 -5.93
C GLY A 65 -21.25 14.98 -6.53
N THR A 66 -20.48 15.64 -5.68
CA THR A 66 -19.22 16.23 -6.06
C THR A 66 -18.41 15.03 -6.51
N SER A 67 -18.45 14.76 -7.83
CA SER A 67 -17.38 14.07 -8.49
C SER A 67 -16.18 14.84 -8.01
N VAL A 68 -15.44 14.23 -7.09
CA VAL A 68 -14.12 14.70 -6.74
C VAL A 68 -13.46 14.70 -8.09
N ALA A 69 -13.36 15.90 -8.68
CA ALA A 69 -12.55 16.09 -9.85
C ALA A 69 -11.26 15.41 -9.46
N THR A 70 -10.86 14.41 -10.24
CA THR A 70 -9.48 13.99 -10.23
C THR A 70 -8.72 15.29 -10.47
N VAL A 71 -8.30 15.90 -9.37
CA VAL A 71 -7.23 16.87 -9.38
C VAL A 71 -6.22 16.13 -10.23
N ALA A 72 -5.80 16.74 -11.33
CA ALA A 72 -4.56 16.35 -11.97
C ALA A 72 -3.48 16.61 -10.92
N GLY A 73 -3.46 15.75 -9.90
CA GLY A 73 -2.54 15.78 -8.80
C GLY A 73 -1.23 15.49 -9.46
N THR A 74 -0.27 16.37 -9.23
CA THR A 74 1.12 16.13 -9.56
C THR A 74 1.44 14.70 -9.15
N SER A 75 1.53 13.79 -10.12
CA SER A 75 1.87 12.41 -9.81
C SER A 75 3.22 12.43 -9.11
N GLY A 76 3.28 11.80 -7.96
CA GLY A 76 4.54 11.60 -7.29
C GLY A 76 5.48 10.79 -8.17
N ARG A 77 6.77 10.80 -7.85
CA ARG A 77 7.76 9.96 -8.51
C ARG A 77 8.47 9.11 -7.46
N ILE A 78 8.66 7.84 -7.75
CA ILE A 78 9.59 6.98 -7.01
C ILE A 78 10.73 6.62 -7.95
N THR A 79 11.97 6.84 -7.50
CA THR A 79 13.17 6.64 -8.31
C THR A 79 14.14 5.71 -7.59
N LEU A 80 14.61 4.70 -8.32
CA LEU A 80 15.71 3.84 -7.91
C LEU A 80 16.98 4.23 -8.69
N PRO A 81 18.16 4.28 -8.05
CA PRO A 81 19.39 4.69 -8.72
C PRO A 81 19.94 3.62 -9.65
N THR A 82 20.77 4.05 -10.59
CA THR A 82 21.67 3.15 -11.33
C THR A 82 23.07 3.21 -10.73
N LEU A 83 23.58 2.07 -10.26
CA LEU A 83 24.85 1.95 -9.57
C LEU A 83 25.79 0.98 -10.30
N THR A 84 27.08 1.20 -10.10
CA THR A 84 28.14 0.26 -10.47
C THR A 84 28.89 -0.16 -9.23
N ALA A 85 29.19 -1.45 -9.12
CA ALA A 85 29.79 -2.02 -7.92
C ALA A 85 30.69 -3.21 -8.27
N ARG A 86 31.55 -3.60 -7.33
CA ARG A 86 32.44 -4.76 -7.49
C ARG A 86 31.84 -5.99 -6.81
N PRO A 87 32.21 -7.20 -7.24
CA PRO A 87 31.86 -8.40 -6.49
C PRO A 87 32.36 -8.30 -5.03
N GLY A 88 31.49 -8.61 -4.07
CA GLY A 88 31.74 -8.53 -2.64
C GLY A 88 31.48 -7.17 -1.99
N ASP A 89 31.18 -6.12 -2.76
CA ASP A 89 30.86 -4.81 -2.19
C ASP A 89 29.48 -4.83 -1.49
N PHE A 90 29.36 -4.04 -0.43
CA PHE A 90 28.06 -3.66 0.13
C PHE A 90 27.66 -2.29 -0.43
N ILE A 91 26.53 -2.23 -1.11
CA ILE A 91 26.01 -1.02 -1.73
C ILE A 91 24.71 -0.58 -1.06
N GLN A 92 24.53 0.73 -0.96
CA GLN A 92 23.30 1.34 -0.47
C GLN A 92 22.48 1.87 -1.65
N VAL A 93 21.24 1.39 -1.76
CA VAL A 93 20.28 1.78 -2.78
C VAL A 93 19.17 2.58 -2.09
N PRO A 94 19.22 3.92 -2.12
CA PRO A 94 18.11 4.74 -1.62
C PRO A 94 16.90 4.65 -2.56
N VAL A 95 15.71 4.47 -1.99
CA VAL A 95 14.43 4.67 -2.68
C VAL A 95 14.04 6.13 -2.54
N GLN A 96 14.19 6.90 -3.61
CA GLN A 96 13.92 8.33 -3.61
C GLN A 96 12.48 8.60 -4.00
N THR A 97 11.86 9.57 -3.34
CA THR A 97 10.51 10.03 -3.67
C THR A 97 10.45 11.54 -3.89
N GLN A 98 9.60 11.96 -4.82
CA GLN A 98 9.32 13.35 -5.11
C GLN A 98 7.82 13.58 -5.28
N GLY A 99 7.26 14.67 -4.76
CA GLY A 99 5.85 15.02 -4.91
C GLY A 99 4.90 14.10 -4.13
N VAL A 100 5.38 13.50 -3.03
CA VAL A 100 4.57 12.63 -2.15
C VAL A 100 4.65 13.06 -0.69
N THR A 101 4.85 14.35 -0.42
CA THR A 101 5.01 14.90 0.94
C THR A 101 3.84 14.58 1.86
N GLU A 102 2.62 14.45 1.32
CA GLU A 102 1.40 14.10 2.05
C GLU A 102 1.23 12.59 2.32
N ALA A 103 2.21 11.76 1.95
CA ALA A 103 2.16 10.33 2.14
C ALA A 103 2.37 9.95 3.61
N VAL A 104 1.47 9.10 4.12
CA VAL A 104 1.53 8.50 5.47
C VAL A 104 1.80 7.00 5.40
N SER A 105 1.69 6.39 4.21
CA SER A 105 1.96 4.98 4.00
C SER A 105 2.51 4.67 2.62
N PHE A 106 3.37 3.66 2.56
CA PHE A 106 3.98 3.15 1.34
C PHE A 106 3.97 1.63 1.39
N TYR A 107 3.67 1.01 0.25
CA TYR A 107 3.96 -0.39 0.00
C TYR A 107 4.73 -0.51 -1.30
N LEU A 108 5.83 -1.27 -1.28
CA LEU A 108 6.71 -1.48 -2.43
C LEU A 108 7.02 -2.97 -2.56
N ASP A 109 6.80 -3.55 -3.75
CA ASP A 109 7.29 -4.88 -4.14
C ASP A 109 8.49 -4.71 -5.06
N LEU A 110 9.70 -4.79 -4.51
CA LEU A 110 10.96 -4.70 -5.25
C LEU A 110 11.35 -6.06 -5.82
N ARG A 111 11.78 -6.05 -7.08
CA ARG A 111 12.38 -7.21 -7.76
C ARG A 111 13.81 -6.94 -8.18
N PHE A 112 14.63 -7.98 -8.07
CA PHE A 112 16.03 -7.99 -8.46
C PHE A 112 16.47 -9.42 -8.78
N ASP A 113 17.66 -9.58 -9.36
CA ASP A 113 18.27 -10.88 -9.65
C ASP A 113 19.11 -11.32 -8.44
N PRO A 114 18.71 -12.40 -7.73
CA PRO A 114 19.43 -12.87 -6.54
C PRO A 114 20.81 -13.47 -6.88
N LEU A 115 21.09 -13.75 -8.15
CA LEU A 115 22.41 -14.18 -8.60
C LEU A 115 23.38 -13.00 -8.80
N VAL A 116 22.89 -11.77 -8.73
CA VAL A 116 23.69 -10.55 -8.88
C VAL A 116 23.85 -9.81 -7.57
N ILE A 117 22.76 -9.65 -6.81
CA ILE A 117 22.76 -8.97 -5.51
C ILE A 117 21.90 -9.70 -4.49
N ALA A 118 22.30 -9.65 -3.22
CA ALA A 118 21.56 -10.20 -2.09
C ALA A 118 21.20 -9.08 -1.11
N LEU A 119 19.92 -8.96 -0.75
CA LEU A 119 19.47 -7.95 0.23
C LEU A 119 19.94 -8.34 1.63
N ARG A 120 20.49 -7.37 2.38
CA ARG A 120 21.07 -7.59 3.71
C ARG A 120 20.34 -6.81 4.80
N SER A 121 20.04 -5.55 4.55
CA SER A 121 19.22 -4.73 5.46
C SER A 121 18.32 -3.78 4.69
N VAL A 122 17.27 -3.32 5.37
CA VAL A 122 16.42 -2.23 4.92
C VAL A 122 16.26 -1.29 6.11
N ASP A 123 16.67 -0.05 5.92
CA ASP A 123 16.66 0.98 6.93
C ASP A 123 15.76 2.14 6.49
N PRO A 124 15.09 2.86 7.40
CA PRO A 124 14.29 4.01 7.03
C PRO A 124 15.17 5.11 6.42
N GLY A 125 14.67 5.73 5.35
CA GLY A 125 15.31 6.91 4.79
C GLY A 125 14.98 8.17 5.58
N LEU A 126 15.70 9.26 5.33
CA LEU A 126 15.57 10.49 6.12
C LEU A 126 14.16 11.11 6.01
N ALA A 127 13.56 11.07 4.81
CA ALA A 127 12.23 11.63 4.58
C ALA A 127 11.14 10.84 5.32
N ALA A 128 11.34 9.53 5.51
CA ALA A 128 10.40 8.65 6.21
C ALA A 128 10.86 8.26 7.62
N SER A 129 11.76 9.04 8.24
CA SER A 129 12.34 8.72 9.56
C SER A 129 11.31 8.64 10.69
N GLY A 130 10.15 9.28 10.54
CA GLY A 130 9.02 9.19 11.48
C GLY A 130 8.03 8.05 11.20
N LEU A 131 8.22 7.28 10.12
CA LEU A 131 7.37 6.13 9.79
C LEU A 131 7.92 4.84 10.38
N ALA A 132 7.04 3.93 10.78
CA ALA A 132 7.41 2.56 11.05
C ALA A 132 7.74 1.86 9.72
N LEU A 133 8.81 1.06 9.70
CA LEU A 133 9.24 0.29 8.54
C LEU A 133 9.18 -1.21 8.85
N THR A 134 8.63 -1.98 7.93
CA THR A 134 8.66 -3.45 7.96
C THR A 134 9.07 -3.96 6.57
N ALA A 135 9.97 -4.94 6.53
CA ALA A 135 10.44 -5.55 5.29
C ALA A 135 10.65 -7.06 5.44
N ASN A 136 10.61 -7.81 4.33
CA ASN A 136 10.98 -9.22 4.28
C ASN A 136 12.31 -9.42 3.50
N PRO A 137 13.49 -9.22 4.12
CA PRO A 137 14.76 -9.27 3.41
C PRO A 137 15.19 -10.69 2.98
N ASN A 138 14.53 -11.73 3.50
CA ASN A 138 14.95 -13.13 3.33
C ASN A 138 14.37 -13.83 2.09
N ASP A 139 13.62 -13.12 1.24
CA ASP A 139 13.03 -13.68 0.01
C ASP A 139 13.97 -13.44 -1.19
N PRO A 140 14.62 -14.46 -1.76
CA PRO A 140 15.59 -14.25 -2.84
C PRO A 140 14.95 -13.61 -4.08
N GLY A 141 15.51 -12.49 -4.53
CA GLY A 141 15.05 -11.79 -5.73
C GLY A 141 13.79 -10.94 -5.54
N ARG A 142 13.30 -10.84 -4.30
CA ARG A 142 12.12 -10.03 -3.97
C ARG A 142 12.24 -9.39 -2.59
N ALA A 143 11.90 -8.11 -2.48
CA ALA A 143 11.72 -7.47 -1.19
C ALA A 143 10.41 -6.69 -1.16
N ARG A 144 9.54 -7.02 -0.20
CA ARG A 144 8.35 -6.24 0.12
C ARG A 144 8.68 -5.32 1.28
N LEU A 145 8.43 -4.03 1.09
CA LEU A 145 8.63 -3.01 2.09
C LEU A 145 7.27 -2.36 2.37
N ALA A 146 6.95 -2.17 3.64
CA ALA A 146 5.82 -1.41 4.10
C ALA A 146 6.32 -0.31 5.05
N LEU A 147 5.93 0.93 4.77
CA LEU A 147 6.15 2.06 5.66
C LEU A 147 4.79 2.65 6.04
N TYR A 148 4.60 3.02 7.30
CA TYR A 148 3.33 3.59 7.77
C TYR A 148 3.50 4.45 9.01
N GLY A 149 2.59 5.40 9.20
CA GLY A 149 2.56 6.27 10.37
C GLY A 149 1.30 7.12 10.40
N THR A 150 1.22 8.02 11.38
CA THR A 150 0.07 8.91 11.58
C THR A 150 0.30 10.33 11.08
N SER A 151 1.52 10.63 10.64
CA SER A 151 1.92 11.95 10.16
C SER A 151 2.56 11.83 8.77
N PRO A 152 2.28 12.77 7.84
CA PRO A 152 2.89 12.75 6.52
C PRO A 152 4.41 12.91 6.57
N ILE A 153 5.12 12.41 5.55
CA ILE A 153 6.58 12.57 5.46
C ILE A 153 7.03 14.03 5.33
N GLY A 154 6.17 14.91 4.79
CA GLY A 154 6.36 16.36 4.71
C GLY A 154 7.48 16.86 3.79
N VAL A 155 8.41 15.99 3.36
CA VAL A 155 9.59 16.35 2.58
C VAL A 155 9.86 15.31 1.48
N ASP A 156 10.41 15.76 0.36
CA ASP A 156 10.92 14.86 -0.69
C ASP A 156 12.29 14.29 -0.30
N GLY A 157 12.57 13.04 -0.66
CA GLY A 157 13.84 12.40 -0.34
C GLY A 157 13.76 10.89 -0.22
N SER A 158 14.71 10.30 0.52
CA SER A 158 14.76 8.85 0.66
C SER A 158 13.73 8.38 1.67
N ILE A 159 12.89 7.42 1.26
CA ILE A 159 11.95 6.76 2.17
C ILE A 159 12.53 5.47 2.77
N ALA A 160 13.43 4.81 2.04
CA ALA A 160 14.11 3.61 2.49
C ALA A 160 15.53 3.57 1.92
N ILE A 161 16.45 2.95 2.65
CA ILE A 161 17.81 2.67 2.21
C ILE A 161 17.97 1.15 2.26
N LEU A 162 18.16 0.53 1.09
CA LEU A 162 18.38 -0.90 0.99
C LEU A 162 19.88 -1.18 0.89
N THR A 163 20.40 -2.00 1.80
CA THR A 163 21.78 -2.45 1.76
C THR A 163 21.86 -3.80 1.06
N PHE A 164 22.52 -3.84 -0.09
CA PHE A 164 22.74 -5.06 -0.86
C PHE A 164 24.20 -5.49 -0.82
N GLU A 165 24.45 -6.78 -0.76
CA GLU A 165 25.76 -7.38 -1.08
C GLU A 165 25.79 -7.80 -2.54
N VAL A 166 26.88 -7.48 -3.24
CA VAL A 166 27.06 -7.84 -4.65
C VAL A 166 27.66 -9.24 -4.75
N VAL A 167 26.83 -10.24 -5.00
CA VAL A 167 27.24 -11.66 -5.13
C VAL A 167 27.54 -12.07 -6.58
N GLY A 168 27.15 -11.24 -7.55
CA GLY A 168 27.32 -11.50 -8.97
C GLY A 168 28.76 -11.40 -9.46
N LYS A 169 29.07 -12.13 -10.53
CA LYS A 169 30.33 -12.00 -11.26
C LYS A 169 30.37 -10.72 -12.10
N VAL A 170 31.58 -10.26 -12.39
CA VAL A 170 31.83 -9.11 -13.29
C VAL A 170 31.09 -9.28 -14.62
N GLY A 171 30.49 -8.20 -15.11
CA GLY A 171 29.71 -8.17 -16.35
C GLY A 171 28.23 -8.51 -16.17
N LYS A 172 27.82 -9.03 -15.00
CA LYS A 172 26.41 -9.21 -14.68
C LYS A 172 25.73 -7.87 -14.38
N LYS A 173 24.43 -7.82 -14.67
CA LYS A 173 23.56 -6.66 -14.42
C LYS A 173 22.24 -7.16 -13.88
N THR A 174 21.69 -6.42 -12.92
CA THR A 174 20.32 -6.61 -12.47
C THR A 174 19.55 -5.29 -12.56
N VAL A 175 18.30 -5.37 -13.00
CA VAL A 175 17.36 -4.24 -12.97
C VAL A 175 16.64 -4.25 -11.64
N LEU A 176 16.50 -3.08 -11.02
CA LEU A 176 15.73 -2.87 -9.82
C LEU A 176 14.36 -2.35 -10.24
N SER A 177 13.36 -3.23 -10.25
CA SER A 177 12.00 -2.92 -10.68
C SER A 177 11.01 -2.97 -9.54
N LEU A 178 9.93 -2.20 -9.66
CA LEU A 178 8.87 -2.11 -8.67
C LEU A 178 7.53 -2.47 -9.33
N PRO A 179 7.24 -3.75 -9.60
CA PRO A 179 6.00 -4.17 -10.25
C PRO A 179 4.71 -3.79 -9.50
N ALA A 180 4.79 -3.58 -8.19
CA ALA A 180 3.67 -3.10 -7.39
C ALA A 180 4.13 -2.03 -6.41
N VAL A 181 3.45 -0.88 -6.45
CA VAL A 181 3.67 0.24 -5.55
C VAL A 181 2.32 0.85 -5.22
N THR A 182 2.08 1.13 -3.94
CA THR A 182 0.95 1.96 -3.51
C THR A 182 1.42 2.98 -2.50
N VAL A 183 1.02 4.23 -2.69
CA VAL A 183 1.20 5.30 -1.71
C VAL A 183 -0.18 5.69 -1.21
N ASN A 184 -0.39 5.67 0.10
CA ASN A 184 -1.71 5.83 0.72
C ASN A 184 -2.77 4.95 0.04
N GLU A 185 -2.48 3.65 -0.09
CA GLU A 185 -3.38 2.65 -0.72
C GLU A 185 -3.77 3.00 -2.17
N GLY A 186 -2.91 3.75 -2.87
CA GLY A 186 -3.13 4.17 -4.26
C GLY A 186 -3.84 5.53 -4.39
N ARG A 187 -4.13 6.22 -3.28
CA ARG A 187 -4.70 7.58 -3.32
C ARG A 187 -3.73 8.63 -3.87
N ILE A 188 -2.42 8.39 -3.72
CA ILE A 188 -1.39 9.24 -4.32
C ILE A 188 -0.81 8.49 -5.53
N PRO A 189 -1.14 8.91 -6.77
CA PRO A 189 -0.59 8.28 -7.95
C PRO A 189 0.90 8.55 -8.04
N VAL A 190 1.68 7.53 -8.40
CA VAL A 190 3.12 7.65 -8.56
C VAL A 190 3.60 7.05 -9.87
N THR A 191 4.60 7.69 -10.48
CA THR A 191 5.35 7.16 -11.60
C THR A 191 6.66 6.56 -11.09
N ILE A 192 7.03 5.40 -11.64
CA ILE A 192 8.21 4.66 -11.21
C ILE A 192 9.33 4.89 -12.22
N GLN A 193 10.50 5.26 -11.73
CA GLN A 193 11.74 5.24 -12.48
C GLN A 193 12.64 4.13 -11.94
N GLU A 194 12.78 3.08 -12.73
CA GLU A 194 13.57 1.90 -12.37
C GLU A 194 15.07 2.20 -12.32
N GLY A 195 15.75 1.40 -11.52
CA GLY A 195 17.19 1.47 -11.31
C GLY A 195 17.90 0.24 -11.87
N SER A 196 19.22 0.20 -11.73
CA SER A 196 19.97 -1.02 -12.04
C SER A 196 21.29 -1.08 -11.30
N VAL A 197 21.79 -2.29 -11.06
CA VAL A 197 23.13 -2.52 -10.53
C VAL A 197 23.94 -3.29 -11.56
N GLN A 198 25.09 -2.74 -11.95
CA GLN A 198 26.02 -3.39 -12.86
C GLN A 198 27.31 -3.76 -12.12
N VAL A 199 27.71 -5.02 -12.24
CA VAL A 199 28.95 -5.52 -11.64
C VAL A 199 30.12 -5.21 -12.57
N ARG A 200 31.06 -4.40 -12.11
CA ARG A 200 32.26 -4.00 -12.86
C ARG A 200 33.53 -4.58 -12.23
N PRO A 201 34.64 -4.67 -12.99
CA PRO A 201 35.92 -5.06 -12.43
C PRO A 201 36.38 -4.05 -11.37
N ALA A 202 37.13 -4.51 -10.38
CA ALA A 202 37.93 -3.62 -9.57
C ALA A 202 38.95 -2.91 -10.47
N HIS A 203 38.96 -1.57 -10.47
CA HIS A 203 40.01 -0.86 -11.19
C HIS A 203 41.35 -1.12 -10.48
N VAL A 204 42.27 -1.77 -11.18
CA VAL A 204 43.65 -1.90 -10.73
C VAL A 204 44.34 -0.60 -11.11
N ALA A 205 44.57 0.27 -10.13
CA ALA A 205 45.44 1.42 -10.31
C ALA A 205 46.84 0.90 -10.63
N ARG A 206 47.43 1.39 -11.72
CA ARG A 206 48.76 1.03 -12.19
C ARG A 206 49.81 1.98 -11.62
#